data_AF-A0A4U9VWW9-F1
#
_entry.id   AF-A0A4U9VWW9-F1
#
_cell.length_a   1.000
_cell.length_b   1.000
_cell.length_c   1.000
_cell.angle_alpha   90.00
_cell.angle_beta   90.00
_cell.angle_gamma   90.00
#
_symmetry.space_group_name_H-M   'P 1'
#
loop_
_entity.id
_entity.type
_entity.pdbx_description
1 polymer ?
#
loop_
_entity_poly.entity_id
_entity_poly.type
_entity_poly.pdbx_seq_one_letter_code
_entity_poly.pdbx_strand_id
1 'polypeptide(L)'
;MSNLIYASINGKRQGLISAGCSSLDSIGNRCQAGHENQVQVLGLNHSISREQNVSHHPVHFIKPIDKSSPLLGVAITENEPIDIIFYFYRRQSRWPVRALLRS
;
A
#
# COMPACT_ATOMS: atom_id res chain seq x y z
N MET A 1 2.59 -9.01 15.37
CA MET A 1 3.19 -9.28 14.04
C MET A 1 2.84 -8.12 13.13
N SER A 2 3.82 -7.45 12.51
CA SER A 2 3.56 -6.35 11.59
C SER A 2 3.23 -6.93 10.21
N ASN A 3 2.04 -6.64 9.69
CA ASN A 3 1.73 -6.79 8.28
C ASN A 3 2.40 -5.61 7.57
N LEU A 4 3.42 -5.89 6.76
CA LEU A 4 4.16 -4.85 6.07
C LEU A 4 3.51 -4.67 4.69
N ILE A 5 2.58 -3.72 4.61
CA ILE A 5 1.83 -3.44 3.38
C ILE A 5 2.23 -2.05 2.89
N TYR A 6 2.53 -1.96 1.60
CA TYR A 6 2.84 -0.72 0.92
C TYR A 6 1.88 -0.48 -0.23
N ALA A 7 1.62 0.78 -0.56
CA ALA A 7 0.81 1.16 -1.71
C ALA A 7 1.56 2.15 -2.59
N SER A 8 1.58 1.91 -3.89
CA SER A 8 1.95 2.91 -4.89
C SER A 8 0.68 3.55 -5.41
N ILE A 9 0.61 4.88 -5.39
CA ILE A 9 -0.58 5.66 -5.76
C ILE A 9 -0.18 6.59 -6.90
N ASN A 10 -0.84 6.44 -8.04
CA ASN A 10 -0.61 7.25 -9.22
C ASN A 10 -1.93 7.93 -9.65
N GLY A 11 -1.95 9.26 -9.62
CA GLY A 11 -3.04 10.06 -10.17
C GLY A 11 -2.82 10.33 -11.65
N LYS A 12 -3.87 10.29 -12.45
CA LYS A 12 -3.78 10.55 -13.90
C LYS A 12 -3.29 11.98 -14.24
N ARG A 13 -3.54 12.94 -13.35
CA ARG A 13 -3.24 14.37 -13.51
C ARG A 13 -2.09 14.80 -12.61
N GLN A 14 -2.04 14.30 -11.37
CA GLN A 14 -0.99 14.64 -10.40
C GLN A 14 0.29 13.79 -10.55
N GLY A 15 0.23 12.68 -11.31
CA GLY A 15 1.32 11.72 -11.41
C GLY A 15 1.50 10.91 -10.13
N LEU A 16 2.74 10.61 -9.77
CA LEU A 16 3.04 9.73 -8.64
C LEU A 16 2.76 10.41 -7.29
N ILE A 17 1.52 10.27 -6.79
CA ILE A 17 1.06 10.81 -5.51
C ILE A 17 1.85 10.21 -4.33
N SER A 18 2.30 8.95 -4.45
CA SER A 18 3.10 8.28 -3.42
C SER A 18 4.57 8.70 -3.37
N ALA A 19 5.02 9.64 -4.23
CA ALA A 19 6.40 10.09 -4.29
C ALA A 19 6.86 10.73 -2.96
N GLY A 20 7.97 10.24 -2.41
CA GLY A 20 8.55 10.75 -1.16
C GLY A 20 7.64 10.65 0.08
N CYS A 21 6.64 9.77 0.06
CA CYS A 21 5.70 9.63 1.17
C CYS A 21 6.30 8.91 2.37
N SER A 22 7.29 8.03 2.15
CA SER A 22 7.99 7.32 3.24
C SER A 22 9.37 7.92 3.57
N SER A 23 9.59 9.19 3.21
CA SER A 23 10.80 9.94 3.58
C SER A 23 10.74 10.46 5.02
N LEU A 24 11.90 10.80 5.58
CA LEU A 24 12.03 11.36 6.94
C LEU A 24 11.15 12.61 7.12
N ASP A 25 11.11 13.50 6.13
CA ASP A 25 10.31 14.72 6.17
C ASP A 25 8.79 14.48 6.16
N SER A 26 8.35 13.29 5.76
CA SER A 26 6.93 12.94 5.60
C SER A 26 6.40 12.14 6.79
N ILE A 27 7.08 11.06 7.17
CA ILE A 27 6.62 10.14 8.24
C ILE A 27 7.59 10.04 9.42
N GLY A 28 8.62 10.90 9.47
CA GLY A 28 9.61 10.93 10.53
C GLY A 28 10.33 9.59 10.67
N ASN A 29 10.51 9.15 11.92
CA ASN A 29 11.22 7.92 12.27
C ASN A 29 10.59 6.62 11.75
N ARG A 30 9.41 6.68 11.12
CA ARG A 30 8.77 5.51 10.49
C ARG A 30 9.26 5.24 9.07
N CYS A 31 10.14 6.09 8.53
CA CYS A 31 10.73 5.91 7.22
C CYS A 31 11.45 4.55 7.11
N GLN A 32 11.25 3.87 5.98
CA GLN A 32 11.96 2.64 5.63
C GLN A 32 12.70 2.84 4.32
N ALA A 33 14.02 2.61 4.34
CA ALA A 33 14.86 2.70 3.17
C ALA A 33 14.39 1.69 2.09
N GLY A 34 14.31 2.14 0.84
CA GLY A 34 13.83 1.33 -0.28
C GLY A 34 12.32 1.41 -0.56
N HIS A 35 11.54 2.08 0.30
CA HIS A 35 10.09 2.29 0.12
C HIS A 35 9.69 3.77 0.03
N GLU A 36 10.64 4.65 -0.28
CA GLU A 36 10.49 6.11 -0.25
C GLU A 36 9.31 6.63 -1.09
N ASN A 37 9.07 5.98 -2.24
CA ASN A 37 8.01 6.33 -3.20
C ASN A 37 6.72 5.52 -3.01
N GLN A 38 6.56 4.89 -1.84
CA GLN A 38 5.39 4.12 -1.48
C GLN A 38 4.79 4.64 -0.17
N VAL A 39 3.47 4.52 -0.06
CA VAL A 39 2.71 4.84 1.14
C VAL A 39 2.63 3.60 2.02
N GLN A 40 2.90 3.76 3.32
CA GLN A 40 2.72 2.68 4.28
C GLN A 40 1.23 2.48 4.59
N VAL A 41 0.74 1.25 4.46
CA VAL A 41 -0.65 0.88 4.75
C VAL A 41 -0.70 0.10 6.06
N LEU A 42 -1.45 0.61 7.02
CA LEU A 42 -1.62 0.03 8.36
C LEU A 42 -2.69 -1.05 8.39
N GLY A 43 -3.68 -0.94 7.51
CA GLY A 43 -4.76 -1.92 7.36
C GLY A 43 -5.45 -1.75 6.03
N LEU A 44 -5.91 -2.86 5.45
CA LEU A 44 -6.69 -2.91 4.21
C LEU A 44 -7.89 -3.82 4.46
N ASN A 45 -9.07 -3.33 4.07
CA ASN A 45 -10.34 -4.03 4.12
C ASN A 45 -11.02 -3.90 2.76
N HIS A 46 -11.35 -5.03 2.16
CA HIS A 46 -12.14 -5.10 0.95
C HIS A 46 -13.08 -6.30 1.07
N SER A 47 -14.37 -6.06 0.86
CA SER A 47 -15.40 -7.10 0.82
C SER A 47 -15.99 -7.22 -0.58
N ILE A 48 -16.31 -8.46 -0.96
CA ILE A 48 -17.03 -8.78 -2.19
C ILE A 48 -18.24 -9.61 -1.75
N SER A 49 -19.45 -9.14 -2.06
CA SER A 49 -20.67 -9.91 -1.83
C SER A 49 -21.15 -10.52 -3.13
N ARG A 50 -21.80 -11.69 -3.02
CA ARG A 50 -22.42 -12.35 -4.16
C ARG A 50 -23.69 -13.04 -3.69
N GLU A 51 -24.82 -12.51 -4.13
CA GLU A 51 -26.14 -13.10 -3.89
C GLU A 51 -26.66 -13.76 -5.17
N GLN A 52 -26.73 -13.01 -6.27
CA GLN A 52 -26.87 -13.55 -7.64
C GLN A 52 -25.75 -13.05 -8.57
N ASN A 53 -25.40 -11.76 -8.50
CA ASN A 53 -24.28 -11.13 -9.21
C ASN A 53 -23.15 -10.74 -8.25
N VAL A 54 -21.94 -10.57 -8.79
CA VAL A 54 -20.77 -10.13 -8.00
C VAL A 54 -20.84 -8.62 -7.77
N SER A 55 -20.91 -8.21 -6.51
CA SER A 55 -20.88 -6.80 -6.09
C SER A 55 -19.57 -6.50 -5.36
N HIS A 56 -18.76 -5.63 -5.94
CA HIS A 56 -17.53 -5.13 -5.32
C HIS A 56 -17.85 -3.98 -4.38
N HIS A 57 -17.50 -4.11 -3.10
CA HIS A 57 -17.56 -2.98 -2.17
C HIS A 57 -16.31 -2.11 -2.30
N PRO A 58 -16.37 -0.85 -1.84
CA PRO A 58 -15.21 0.02 -1.82
C PRO A 58 -14.03 -0.61 -1.07
N VAL A 59 -12.82 -0.32 -1.55
CA VAL A 59 -11.59 -0.68 -0.86
C VAL A 59 -11.34 0.37 0.22
N HIS A 60 -11.30 -0.06 1.47
CA HIS A 60 -10.98 0.78 2.61
C HIS A 60 -9.58 0.45 3.09
N PHE A 61 -8.71 1.46 3.21
CA PHE A 61 -7.40 1.26 3.80
C PHE A 61 -7.04 2.42 4.73
N ILE A 62 -6.20 2.13 5.72
CA ILE A 62 -5.75 3.08 6.73
C ILE A 62 -4.29 3.35 6.48
N LYS A 63 -3.92 4.62 6.38
CA LYS A 63 -2.54 5.09 6.24
C LYS A 63 -2.25 6.17 7.28
N PRO A 64 -0.97 6.38 7.66
CA PRO A 64 -0.61 7.55 8.47
C PRO A 64 -0.82 8.86 7.70
N ILE A 65 -0.80 9.97 8.43
CA ILE A 65 -0.75 11.30 7.82
C ILE A 65 0.67 11.45 7.25
N ASP A 66 0.75 11.56 5.93
CA ASP A 66 1.98 11.71 5.17
C ASP A 66 1.78 12.77 4.06
N LYS A 67 2.80 13.00 3.24
CA LYS A 67 2.76 13.96 2.13
C LYS A 67 1.67 13.68 1.08
N SER A 68 1.23 12.42 0.93
CA SER A 68 0.13 12.07 0.02
C SER A 68 -1.26 12.45 0.55
N SER A 69 -1.43 12.64 1.87
CA SER A 69 -2.73 12.99 2.47
C SER A 69 -3.44 14.18 1.81
N PRO A 70 -2.80 15.36 1.67
CA PRO A 70 -3.45 16.49 1.00
C PRO A 70 -3.69 16.24 -0.50
N LEU A 71 -2.79 15.51 -1.17
CA LEU A 71 -2.90 15.20 -2.60
C LEU A 71 -4.11 14.30 -2.89
N LEU A 72 -4.36 13.31 -2.03
CA LEU A 72 -5.57 12.48 -2.10
C LEU A 72 -6.84 13.32 -1.90
N GLY A 73 -6.82 14.30 -1.01
CA GLY A 73 -7.95 15.21 -0.80
C GLY A 73 -8.28 16.04 -2.04
N VAL A 74 -7.24 16.53 -2.73
CA VAL A 74 -7.40 17.23 -4.01
C VAL A 74 -7.94 16.28 -5.08
N ALA A 75 -7.39 15.07 -5.18
CA ALA A 75 -7.85 14.08 -6.16
C ALA A 75 -9.33 13.69 -5.94
N ILE A 76 -9.80 13.61 -4.69
CA ILE A 76 -11.22 13.40 -4.36
C ILE A 76 -12.07 14.59 -4.80
N THR A 77 -11.62 15.81 -4.51
CA THR A 77 -12.35 17.05 -4.84
C THR A 77 -12.51 17.22 -6.35
N GLU A 78 -11.51 16.81 -7.11
CA GLU A 78 -11.48 16.93 -8.57
C GLU A 78 -12.00 15.69 -9.30
N ASN A 79 -12.43 14.66 -8.55
CA ASN A 79 -12.85 13.37 -9.07
C ASN A 79 -11.82 12.77 -10.06
N GLU A 80 -10.54 12.90 -9.71
CA GLU A 80 -9.44 12.41 -10.51
C GLU A 80 -9.37 10.88 -10.43
N PRO A 81 -9.24 10.16 -11.56
CA PRO A 81 -9.02 8.71 -11.52
C PRO A 81 -7.62 8.41 -10.97
N ILE A 82 -7.57 7.51 -10.00
CA ILE A 82 -6.34 7.11 -9.29
C ILE A 82 -6.11 5.61 -9.49
N ASP A 83 -4.90 5.26 -9.91
CA ASP A 83 -4.42 3.88 -9.95
C ASP A 83 -3.64 3.56 -8.67
N ILE A 84 -4.06 2.52 -7.96
CA ILE A 84 -3.46 2.10 -6.69
C ILE A 84 -3.00 0.65 -6.80
N ILE A 85 -1.73 0.42 -6.48
CA ILE A 85 -1.12 -0.92 -6.45
C ILE A 85 -0.68 -1.23 -5.02
N PHE A 86 -1.24 -2.28 -4.43
CA PHE A 86 -0.89 -2.75 -3.10
C PHE A 86 0.17 -3.86 -3.16
N TYR A 87 1.23 -3.71 -2.37
CA TYR A 87 2.31 -4.67 -2.18
C TYR A 87 2.24 -5.27 -0.78
N PHE A 88 2.07 -6.59 -0.72
CA PHE A 88 2.00 -7.34 0.54
C PHE A 88 3.34 -8.03 0.80
N TYR A 89 4.01 -7.65 1.88
CA TYR A 89 5.26 -8.29 2.29
C TYR A 89 5.04 -9.20 3.51
N ARG A 90 5.64 -10.38 3.45
CA ARG A 90 5.68 -11.35 4.55
C ARG A 90 7.14 -11.72 4.81
N ARG A 91 7.54 -11.80 6.08
CA ARG A 91 8.83 -12.39 6.44
C ARG A 91 8.78 -13.89 6.14
N GLN A 92 9.65 -14.35 5.25
CA GLN A 92 9.91 -15.78 5.11
C GLN A 92 10.63 -16.27 6.36
N SER A 93 10.09 -17.30 7.04
CA SER A 93 10.83 -18.00 8.08
C SER A 93 11.99 -18.74 7.42
N ARG A 94 13.20 -18.19 7.56
CA ARG A 94 14.45 -18.73 7.02
C ARG A 94 14.86 -19.97 7.83
N TRP A 95 14.35 -21.13 7.45
CA TRP A 95 15.02 -22.41 7.72
C TRP A 95 15.64 -22.91 6.42
N PRO A 96 16.95 -23.19 6.34
CA PRO A 96 17.51 -23.86 5.18
C PRO A 96 17.02 -25.31 5.21
N VAL A 97 16.05 -25.64 4.36
CA VAL A 97 15.67 -27.04 4.13
C VAL A 97 16.78 -27.64 3.27
N ARG A 98 17.86 -28.07 3.91
CA ARG A 98 18.92 -28.85 3.28
C ARG A 98 18.39 -30.29 3.20
N ALA A 99 17.50 -30.55 2.25
CA ALA A 99 17.09 -31.91 1.91
C ALA A 99 18.23 -32.59 1.15
N LEU A 100 19.20 -33.11 1.91
CA LEU A 100 20.18 -34.08 1.45
C LEU A 100 19.48 -35.45 1.41
N LEU A 101 18.76 -35.73 0.33
CA LEU A 101 18.48 -37.11 -0.07
C LEU A 101 19.59 -37.53 -1.02
N ARG A 102 20.67 -38.07 -0.44
CA ARG A 102 21.53 -39.00 -1.18
C ARG A 102 20.76 -40.33 -1.30
N SER A 103 20.88 -40.90 -2.50
CA SER A 103 20.39 -42.21 -2.96
C SER A 103 20.46 -43.33 -1.93
#